data_AF-A0A5D3DF67-F1
#
_entry.id   AF-A0A5D3DF67-F1
#
_cell.length_a   1.000
_cell.length_b   1.000
_cell.length_c   1.000
_cell.angle_alpha   90.00
_cell.angle_beta   90.00
_cell.angle_gamma   90.00
#
_symmetry.space_group_name_H-M   'P 1'
#
loop_
_entity.id
_entity.type
_entity.pdbx_description
1 polymer ?
#
loop_
_entity_poly.entity_id
_entity_poly.type
_entity_poly.pdbx_seq_one_letter_code
_entity_poly.pdbx_strand_id
1 'polypeptide(L)' 'MSFEDLSNLDPVPFKDVDSEEIQGFGAFAVREHNEEKGENLEFVKVINGFEQGRRVRLLEFEAVLPENGNQQS' A
#
# COMPACT_ATOMS: atom_id res chain seq x y z
N MET A 1 -20.58 -8.95 -18.64
CA MET A 1 -20.28 -8.09 -17.48
C MET A 1 -19.76 -6.78 -18.05
N SER A 2 -20.56 -5.72 -17.97
CA SER A 2 -20.16 -4.38 -18.42
C SER A 2 -19.37 -3.68 -17.31
N PHE A 3 -18.70 -2.57 -17.63
CA PHE A 3 -17.94 -1.77 -16.67
C PHE A 3 -18.81 -1.20 -15.53
N GLU A 4 -20.12 -1.08 -15.77
CA GLU A 4 -21.12 -0.54 -14.81
C GLU A 4 -21.47 -1.52 -13.69
N ASP A 5 -21.25 -2.83 -13.87
CA ASP A 5 -21.48 -3.84 -12.83
C ASP A 5 -20.45 -3.76 -11.70
N LEU A 6 -19.25 -3.26 -11.97
CA LEU A 6 -18.14 -3.22 -11.00
C LEU A 6 -18.23 -2.02 -10.06
N SER A 7 -18.86 -0.92 -10.48
CA SER A 7 -19.08 0.27 -9.67
C SER A 7 -20.17 0.11 -8.59
N ASN A 8 -20.98 -0.94 -8.67
CA ASN A 8 -22.05 -1.26 -7.71
C ASN A 8 -21.63 -2.30 -6.66
N LEU A 9 -20.35 -2.68 -6.61
CA LEU A 9 -19.86 -3.61 -5.59
C LEU A 9 -19.41 -2.81 -4.38
N ASP A 10 -20.03 -3.10 -3.24
CA ASP A 10 -19.61 -2.57 -1.96
C ASP A 10 -18.12 -2.93 -1.72
N PRO A 11 -17.30 -1.98 -1.26
CA PRO A 11 -15.91 -2.26 -0.89
C PRO A 11 -15.84 -3.38 0.14
N VAL A 12 -15.05 -4.41 -0.14
CA VAL A 12 -14.82 -5.52 0.78
C VAL A 12 -13.48 -5.29 1.48
N PRO A 13 -13.44 -5.08 2.81
CA PRO A 13 -12.19 -4.91 3.53
C PRO A 13 -11.35 -6.19 3.47
N PHE A 14 -10.02 -6.03 3.36
CA PHE A 14 -9.11 -7.16 3.51
C PHE A 14 -9.21 -7.71 4.92
N LYS A 15 -9.45 -9.03 5.03
CA LYS A 15 -9.54 -9.71 6.32
C LYS A 15 -8.17 -9.88 6.98
N ASP A 16 -7.13 -9.99 6.16
CA ASP A 16 -5.77 -10.26 6.60
C ASP A 16 -4.81 -9.27 5.95
N VAL A 17 -4.77 -8.07 6.53
CA VAL A 17 -3.85 -7.01 6.10
C VAL A 17 -2.40 -7.34 6.45
N ASP A 18 -2.16 -8.28 7.36
CA ASP A 18 -0.82 -8.71 7.79
C ASP A 18 -0.21 -9.77 6.86
N SER A 19 -0.99 -10.29 5.90
CA SER A 19 -0.49 -11.25 4.92
C SER A 19 0.68 -10.70 4.10
N GLU A 20 1.67 -11.55 3.81
CA GLU A 20 2.88 -11.17 3.08
C GLU A 20 2.59 -10.52 1.72
N GLU A 21 1.54 -10.99 1.03
CA GLU A 21 1.11 -10.40 -0.24
C GLU A 21 0.66 -8.95 -0.07
N ILE A 22 -0.18 -8.67 0.93
CA ILE A 22 -0.73 -7.33 1.17
C ILE A 22 0.37 -6.38 1.68
N GLN A 23 1.21 -6.84 2.61
CA GLN A 23 2.36 -6.07 3.08
C GLN A 23 3.35 -5.78 1.94
N GLY A 24 3.55 -6.75 1.03
CA GLY A 24 4.38 -6.58 -0.17
C GLY A 24 3.91 -5.45 -1.09
N PHE A 25 2.60 -5.25 -1.24
CA PHE A 25 2.07 -4.12 -2.02
C PHE A 25 2.35 -2.77 -1.36
N GLY A 26 2.25 -2.68 -0.03
CA GLY A 26 2.61 -1.46 0.71
C GLY A 26 4.09 -1.12 0.56
N ALA A 27 4.97 -2.11 0.71
CA ALA A 27 6.41 -1.94 0.54
C ALA A 27 6.78 -1.52 -0.91
N PHE A 28 6.11 -2.12 -1.90
CA PHE A 28 6.27 -1.74 -3.31
C PHE A 28 5.89 -0.27 -3.55
N ALA A 29 4.74 0.17 -3.04
CA ALA A 29 4.28 1.55 -3.23
C ALA A 29 5.24 2.58 -2.61
N VAL A 30 5.78 2.31 -1.41
CA VAL A 30 6.80 3.17 -0.77
C VAL A 30 8.07 3.23 -1.62
N ARG A 31 8.52 2.08 -2.15
CA ARG A 31 9.71 2.03 -2.99
C ARG A 31 9.54 2.85 -4.28
N GLU A 32 8.45 2.67 -5.02
CA GLU A 32 8.21 3.41 -6.25
C GLU A 32 8.13 4.92 -5.98
N HIS A 33 7.44 5.32 -4.90
CA HIS A 33 7.39 6.73 -4.49
C HIS A 33 8.78 7.30 -4.20
N ASN A 34 9.64 6.56 -3.48
CA ASN A 34 11.01 6.97 -3.21
C ASN A 34 11.83 7.11 -4.51
N GLU A 35 11.71 6.16 -5.44
CA GLU A 35 12.39 6.21 -6.74
C GLU A 35 11.92 7.41 -7.59
N GLU A 36 10.62 7.72 -7.59
CA GLU A 36 10.05 8.84 -8.34
C GLU A 36 10.34 10.22 -7.73
N LYS A 37 10.32 10.33 -6.39
CA LYS A 37 10.44 11.60 -5.67
C LYS A 37 11.86 11.89 -5.19
N GLY A 38 12.76 10.92 -5.24
CA GLY A 38 14.08 11.01 -4.61
C GLY A 38 13.99 11.11 -3.09
N GLU A 39 12.94 10.53 -2.50
CA GLU A 39 12.72 10.45 -1.06
C GLU A 39 13.30 9.13 -0.51
N ASN A 40 13.28 8.98 0.82
CA ASN A 40 13.78 7.78 1.48
C ASN A 40 12.84 7.36 2.61
N LEU A 41 11.56 7.18 2.31
CA LEU A 41 10.58 6.65 3.26
C LEU A 41 10.87 5.18 3.55
N GLU A 42 10.75 4.79 4.82
CA GLU A 42 10.79 3.41 5.28
C GLU A 42 9.35 2.90 5.47
N PHE A 43 9.03 1.79 4.82
CA PHE A 43 7.74 1.12 4.96
C PHE A 43 7.62 0.48 6.35
N VAL A 44 6.54 0.78 7.06
CA VAL A 44 6.27 0.19 8.39
C VAL A 44 5.34 -1.01 8.27
N LYS A 45 4.11 -0.77 7.79
CA LYS A 45 3.09 -1.80 7.57
C LYS A 45 1.88 -1.27 6.81
N VAL A 46 1.11 -2.16 6.20
CA VAL A 46 -0.28 -1.88 5.82
C VAL A 46 -1.16 -1.87 7.08
N ILE A 47 -2.03 -0.87 7.20
CA ILE A 47 -2.95 -0.71 8.34
C ILE A 47 -4.39 -1.05 7.97
N ASN A 48 -4.75 -0.89 6.70
CA ASN A 48 -6.09 -1.16 6.21
C ASN A 48 -6.07 -1.34 4.68
N GLY A 49 -7.16 -1.87 4.14
CA GLY A 49 -7.38 -1.86 2.70
C GLY A 49 -8.67 -2.58 2.32
N PHE A 50 -9.06 -2.38 1.08
CA PHE A 50 -10.28 -2.96 0.53
C PHE A 50 -10.14 -3.32 -0.94
N GLU A 51 -10.91 -4.31 -1.35
CA GLU A 51 -11.11 -4.70 -2.73
C GLU A 51 -12.49 -4.20 -3.21
N GLN A 52 -12.51 -3.52 -4.35
CA GLN A 52 -13.74 -3.13 -5.02
C GLN A 52 -13.90 -3.93 -6.31
N GLY A 53 -14.65 -5.03 -6.20
CA GLY A 53 -14.80 -6.02 -7.26
C GLY A 53 -13.48 -6.66 -7.69
N ARG A 54 -13.48 -7.41 -8.80
CA ARG A 54 -12.33 -8.25 -9.22
C ARG A 54 -11.07 -7.51 -9.67
N ARG A 55 -11.03 -6.17 -9.63
CA ARG A 55 -10.00 -5.39 -10.35
C ARG A 55 -9.35 -4.27 -9.54
N VAL A 56 -10.00 -3.76 -8.51
CA VAL A 56 -9.51 -2.59 -7.78
C VAL A 56 -9.15 -2.99 -6.36
N ARG A 57 -7.92 -2.68 -5.96
CA ARG A 57 -7.43 -2.84 -4.60
C ARG A 57 -6.90 -1.51 -4.11
N LEU A 58 -7.34 -1.10 -2.93
CA LEU A 58 -6.91 0.12 -2.27
C LEU A 58 -6.31 -0.25 -0.91
N LEU A 59 -5.14 0.32 -0.61
CA LEU A 59 -4.34 0.01 0.58
C LEU A 59 -4.01 1.31 1.29
N GLU A 60 -4.21 1.31 2.59
CA GLU A 60 -3.74 2.36 3.51
C GLU A 60 -2.56 1.80 4.29
N PHE A 61 -1.43 2.49 4.27
CA PHE A 61 -0.20 2.05 4.91
C PHE A 61 0.51 3.18 5.62
N GLU A 62 1.34 2.81 6.59
CA GLU A 62 2.23 3.72 7.31
C GLU A 62 3.63 3.63 6.71
N ALA A 63 4.21 4.80 6.43
CA ALA A 63 5.60 4.97 6.07
C ALA A 63 6.18 6.13 6.88
N VAL A 64 7.45 6.01 7.25
CA VAL A 64 8.14 7.01 8.07
C VAL A 64 9.37 7.52 7.35
N LEU A 65 9.72 8.78 7.55
CA LEU A 65 11.08 9.21 7.24
C LEU A 65 12.00 8.62 8.30
N PRO A 66 13.05 7.88 7.92
CA PRO A 66 14.02 7.40 8.88
C PRO A 66 14.62 8.62 9.58
N GLU A 67 14.52 8.66 10.91
CA GLU A 67 15.27 9.64 11.70
C GLU A 67 16.74 9.44 11.30
N ASN A 68 17.36 10.45 10.71
CA ASN A 68 18.72 10.40 10.20
C ASN A 68 19.63 9.60 11.13
N GLY A 69 19.80 8.32 10.83
CA GLY A 69 20.90 7.54 11.33
C GLY A 69 22.10 8.29 10.81
N ASN A 70 22.88 8.85 11.73
CA ASN A 70 24.15 9.52 11.48
C ASN A 70 24.78 8.97 10.20
N GLN A 71 25.11 9.85 9.25
CA GLN A 71 26.09 9.52 8.22
C GLN A 71 27.38 9.12 8.95
N GLN A 72 27.51 7.85 9.31
CA GLN A 72 28.76 7.30 9.78
C GLN A 72 29.58 6.96 8.54
N SER A 73 30.31 8.00 8.11
CA SER A 73 31.62 8.00 7.44
C SER A 73 31.82 7.13 6.20
#